data_AF-A0A0Q3HWY7-F1
#
_entry.id   AF-A0A0Q3HWY7-F1
#
_cell.length_a   1.000
_cell.length_b   1.000
_cell.length_c   1.000
_cell.angle_alpha   90.00
_cell.angle_beta   90.00
_cell.angle_gamma   90.00
#
_symmetry.space_group_name_H-M   'P 1'
#
loop_
_entity.id
_entity.type
_entity.pdbx_description
1 polymer ?
#
loop_
_entity_poly.entity_id
_entity_poly.type
_entity_poly.pdbx_seq_one_letter_code
_entity_poly.pdbx_strand_id
1 'polypeptide(L)'
;MVATWTGEVAAPTAPSASVDAWWDASIPHDDKTARRRMSGHLIYVWWNVWKERNRRIFNLTRLTYVEVAYLAFEEITQRSLSFGLPVVGLPPEPD
;
A
#
# COMPACT_ATOMS: atom_id res chain seq x y z
N MET A 1 -7.61 3.38 -4.42
CA MET A 1 -7.45 3.55 -2.96
C MET A 1 -5.98 3.77 -2.60
N VAL A 2 -5.08 2.81 -2.80
CA VAL A 2 -3.62 3.02 -2.58
C VAL A 2 -3.07 4.18 -3.42
N ALA A 3 -3.33 4.19 -4.73
CA ALA A 3 -2.95 5.25 -5.66
C ALA A 3 -3.44 6.66 -5.26
N THR A 4 -4.66 6.70 -4.72
CA THR A 4 -5.35 7.93 -4.31
C THR A 4 -4.69 8.54 -3.08
N TRP A 5 -4.01 7.73 -2.27
CA TRP A 5 -3.29 8.17 -1.10
C TRP A 5 -1.81 8.41 -1.40
N THR A 6 -1.16 7.53 -2.16
CA THR A 6 0.28 7.56 -2.48
C THR A 6 0.69 8.61 -3.49
N GLY A 7 -0.24 9.13 -4.29
CA GLY A 7 0.08 9.96 -5.45
C GLY A 7 0.86 9.20 -6.53
N GLU A 8 0.96 7.88 -6.40
CA GLU A 8 1.63 6.99 -7.33
C GLU A 8 0.60 6.32 -8.26
N VAL A 9 1.08 5.82 -9.41
CA VAL A 9 0.24 5.12 -10.39
C VAL A 9 -0.51 3.97 -9.72
N ALA A 10 -1.82 3.91 -9.97
CA ALA A 10 -2.64 2.83 -9.43
C ALA A 10 -2.22 1.50 -10.02
N ALA A 11 -2.08 0.51 -9.15
CA ALA A 11 -1.95 -0.87 -9.58
C ALA A 11 -3.12 -1.25 -10.51
N PRO A 12 -2.89 -2.12 -11.52
CA PRO A 12 -3.92 -2.50 -12.48
C PRO A 12 -5.15 -3.05 -11.78
N THR A 13 -6.32 -2.54 -12.16
CA THR A 13 -7.62 -3.04 -11.71
C THR A 13 -8.18 -4.13 -12.64
N ALA A 14 -7.60 -4.30 -13.82
CA ALA A 14 -7.94 -5.37 -14.74
C ALA A 14 -7.42 -6.72 -14.22
N PRO A 15 -8.15 -7.83 -14.47
CA PRO A 15 -7.67 -9.16 -14.13
C PRO A 15 -6.38 -9.47 -14.90
N SER A 16 -5.35 -9.88 -14.17
CA SER A 16 -4.07 -10.32 -14.72
C SER A 16 -4.05 -11.83 -14.94
N ALA A 17 -3.14 -12.30 -15.80
CA ALA A 17 -2.93 -13.73 -16.01
C ALA A 17 -2.34 -14.45 -14.77
N SER A 18 -1.57 -13.72 -13.95
CA SER A 18 -0.96 -14.21 -12.71
C SER A 18 -0.71 -13.09 -11.71
N VAL A 19 -0.37 -13.46 -10.48
CA VAL A 19 0.08 -12.49 -9.44
C VAL A 19 1.38 -11.82 -9.88
N ASP A 20 2.31 -12.55 -10.48
CA ASP A 20 3.58 -11.99 -10.97
C ASP A 20 3.33 -10.95 -12.07
N ALA A 21 2.46 -11.27 -13.04
CA ALA A 21 2.10 -10.33 -14.11
C ALA A 21 1.43 -9.07 -13.58
N TRP A 22 0.61 -9.21 -12.53
CA TRP A 22 0.01 -8.06 -11.85
C TRP A 22 1.05 -7.22 -11.10
N TRP A 23 1.96 -7.88 -10.38
CA TRP A 23 3.01 -7.23 -9.62
C TRP A 23 3.92 -6.40 -10.54
N ASP A 24 4.38 -7.01 -11.62
CA ASP A 24 5.23 -6.35 -12.61
C ASP A 24 4.51 -5.16 -13.27
N ALA A 25 3.21 -5.25 -13.51
CA ALA A 25 2.42 -4.15 -14.04
C ALA A 25 2.08 -3.06 -13.00
N SER A 26 2.27 -3.33 -11.70
CA SER A 26 1.93 -2.40 -10.61
C SER A 26 3.08 -1.49 -10.20
N ILE A 27 4.30 -1.78 -10.64
CA ILE A 27 5.50 -1.05 -10.23
C ILE A 27 6.13 -0.31 -11.42
N PRO A 28 6.66 0.90 -11.21
CA PRO A 28 7.40 1.60 -12.27
C PRO A 28 8.72 0.87 -12.54
N HIS A 29 9.10 0.76 -13.82
CA HIS A 29 10.35 0.10 -14.23
C HIS A 29 11.49 1.08 -14.51
N ASP A 30 11.15 2.32 -14.87
CA ASP A 30 12.12 3.34 -15.29
C ASP A 30 12.85 4.04 -14.12
N ASP A 31 12.29 3.96 -12.90
CA ASP A 31 12.89 4.54 -11.70
C ASP A 31 13.00 3.51 -10.56
N LYS A 32 14.25 3.18 -10.20
CA LYS A 32 14.57 2.25 -9.10
C LYS A 32 14.02 2.72 -7.75
N THR A 33 14.01 4.03 -7.50
CA THR A 33 13.54 4.61 -6.23
C THR A 33 12.03 4.50 -6.13
N ALA A 34 11.30 4.96 -7.16
CA ALA A 34 9.85 4.79 -7.24
C ALA A 34 9.45 3.30 -7.20
N ARG A 35 10.20 2.42 -7.88
CA ARG A 35 9.96 0.97 -7.85
C ARG A 35 10.05 0.41 -6.44
N ARG A 36 11.11 0.76 -5.71
CA ARG A 36 11.33 0.32 -4.32
C ARG A 36 10.23 0.86 -3.40
N ARG A 37 9.80 2.10 -3.60
CA ARG A 37 8.74 2.75 -2.81
C ARG A 37 7.40 2.05 -3.02
N MET A 38 6.96 1.92 -4.28
CA MET A 38 5.71 1.24 -4.63
C MET A 38 5.72 -0.22 -4.16
N SER A 39 6.79 -0.96 -4.42
CA SER A 39 6.93 -2.35 -3.93
C SER A 39 6.75 -2.43 -2.41
N GLY A 40 7.34 -1.47 -1.67
CA GLY A 40 7.15 -1.35 -0.24
C GLY A 40 5.69 -1.11 0.14
N HIS A 41 5.01 -0.15 -0.49
CA HIS A 41 3.58 0.11 -0.26
C HIS A 41 2.73 -1.15 -0.48
N LEU A 42 2.96 -1.87 -1.58
CA LEU A 42 2.24 -3.11 -1.89
C LEU A 42 2.49 -4.18 -0.82
N ILE A 43 3.71 -4.36 -0.33
CA ILE A 43 4.01 -5.30 0.76
C ILE A 43 3.20 -4.96 2.01
N TYR A 44 3.12 -3.68 2.41
CA TYR A 44 2.33 -3.27 3.58
C TYR A 44 0.83 -3.52 3.38
N VAL A 45 0.31 -3.29 2.18
CA VAL A 45 -1.10 -3.58 1.86
C VAL A 45 -1.38 -5.08 1.94
N TRP A 46 -0.56 -5.91 1.30
CA TRP A 46 -0.71 -7.38 1.35
C TRP A 46 -0.58 -7.92 2.76
N TRP A 47 0.35 -7.37 3.54
CA TRP A 47 0.53 -7.72 4.94
C TRP A 47 -0.73 -7.43 5.77
N ASN A 48 -1.35 -6.26 5.59
CA ASN A 48 -2.59 -5.91 6.29
C ASN A 48 -3.78 -6.79 5.87
N VAL A 49 -3.89 -7.14 4.59
CA VAL A 49 -4.89 -8.10 4.10
C VAL A 49 -4.68 -9.48 4.73
N TRP A 50 -3.43 -9.93 4.84
CA TRP A 50 -3.09 -11.20 5.48
C TRP A 50 -3.41 -11.18 6.99
N LYS A 51 -3.03 -10.10 7.71
CA LYS A 51 -3.41 -9.90 9.12
C LYS A 51 -4.92 -9.94 9.30
N GLU A 52 -5.67 -9.29 8.42
CA GLU A 52 -7.14 -9.32 8.45
C GLU A 52 -7.68 -10.74 8.29
N ARG A 53 -7.19 -11.49 7.30
CA ARG A 53 -7.59 -12.89 7.09
C ARG A 53 -7.34 -13.72 8.35
N ASN A 54 -6.19 -13.57 8.98
CA ASN A 54 -5.87 -14.29 10.21
C ASN A 54 -6.78 -13.88 11.36
N ARG A 55 -7.03 -12.58 11.53
CA ARG A 55 -7.94 -12.06 12.55
C ARG A 55 -9.36 -12.64 12.40
N ARG A 56 -9.84 -12.78 11.17
CA ARG A 56 -11.14 -13.43 10.89
C ARG A 56 -11.18 -14.89 11.32
N ILE A 57 -10.08 -15.63 11.14
CA ILE A 57 -9.99 -17.06 11.45
C ILE A 57 -9.81 -17.28 12.95
N PHE A 58 -8.87 -16.57 13.56
CA PHE A 58 -8.46 -16.82 14.96
C PHE A 58 -9.30 -16.05 15.98
N ASN A 59 -9.74 -14.83 15.64
CA ASN A 59 -10.46 -13.96 16.58
C ASN A 59 -11.95 -13.86 16.25
N LEU A 60 -12.41 -14.45 15.15
CA LEU A 60 -13.81 -14.39 14.67
C LEU A 60 -14.35 -12.96 14.50
N THR A 61 -13.46 -11.97 14.36
CA THR A 61 -13.82 -10.56 14.18
C THR A 61 -13.52 -10.11 12.76
N ARG A 62 -14.26 -9.10 12.28
CA ARG A 62 -14.19 -8.58 10.91
C ARG A 62 -14.08 -7.06 10.91
N LEU A 63 -13.33 -6.56 9.93
CA LEU A 63 -13.14 -5.17 9.62
C LEU A 63 -13.57 -5.03 8.16
N THR A 64 -14.11 -3.88 7.85
CA THR A 64 -14.41 -3.47 6.50
C THR A 64 -13.13 -3.31 5.69
N TYR A 65 -13.25 -3.37 4.36
CA TYR A 65 -12.12 -3.14 3.47
C TYR A 65 -11.50 -1.74 3.67
N VAL A 66 -12.31 -0.75 4.04
CA VAL A 66 -11.86 0.62 4.32
C VAL A 66 -10.98 0.67 5.57
N GLU A 67 -11.40 0.03 6.66
CA GLU A 67 -10.62 -0.02 7.90
C GLU A 67 -9.29 -0.75 7.70
N VAL A 68 -9.28 -1.85 6.95
CA VAL A 68 -8.04 -2.58 6.62
C VAL A 68 -7.10 -1.71 5.76
N ALA A 69 -7.65 -0.98 4.80
CA ALA A 69 -6.88 -0.05 3.99
C ALA A 69 -6.30 1.10 4.83
N TYR A 70 -7.09 1.64 5.75
CA TYR A 70 -6.65 2.69 6.67
C TYR A 70 -5.49 2.24 7.57
N LEU A 71 -5.54 1.02 8.12
CA LEU A 71 -4.42 0.44 8.87
C LEU A 71 -3.15 0.31 8.03
N ALA A 72 -3.28 -0.10 6.76
CA ALA A 72 -2.14 -0.16 5.85
C ALA A 72 -1.56 1.24 5.57
N PHE A 73 -2.41 2.24 5.42
CA PHE A 73 -2.00 3.62 5.22
C PHE A 73 -1.25 4.19 6.44
N GLU A 74 -1.75 3.95 7.66
CA GLU A 74 -1.07 4.38 8.88
C GLU A 74 0.33 3.75 9.00
N GLU A 75 0.47 2.45 8.74
CA GLU A 75 1.76 1.77 8.80
C GLU A 75 2.75 2.29 7.73
N ILE A 76 2.27 2.56 6.52
CA ILE A 76 3.07 3.18 5.44
C ILE A 76 3.55 4.57 5.86
N THR A 77 2.66 5.38 6.43
CA THR A 77 2.96 6.74 6.88
C THR A 77 3.95 6.74 8.04
N GLN A 78 3.73 5.89 9.04
CA GLN A 78 4.63 5.72 10.18
C GLN A 78 6.03 5.29 9.73
N ARG A 79 6.11 4.37 8.76
CA ARG A 79 7.40 3.99 8.16
C ARG A 79 8.08 5.21 7.53
N SER A 80 7.37 5.96 6.68
CA SER A 80 7.94 7.13 6.02
C SER A 80 8.49 8.15 7.04
N LEU A 81 7.72 8.47 8.07
CA LEU A 81 8.14 9.35 9.17
C LEU A 81 9.41 8.84 9.87
N SER A 82 9.45 7.55 10.20
CA SER A 82 10.58 6.93 10.90
C SER A 82 11.89 6.98 10.09
N PHE A 83 11.78 6.99 8.76
CA PHE A 83 12.93 7.06 7.84
C PHE A 83 13.18 8.46 7.29
N GLY A 84 12.48 9.50 7.77
CA GLY A 84 12.61 10.87 7.27
C GLY A 84 12.20 11.04 5.81
N LEU A 85 11.34 10.15 5.30
CA LEU A 85 10.83 10.19 3.93
C LEU A 85 9.56 11.05 3.86
N PRO A 86 9.28 11.67 2.69
CA PRO A 86 8.04 12.43 2.50
C PRO A 86 6.82 11.57 2.84
N VAL A 87 5.98 12.10 3.73
CA VAL A 87 4.72 11.45 4.09
C VAL A 87 3.81 11.40 2.89
N VAL A 88 3.17 10.26 2.72
CA VAL A 88 2.16 10.04 1.71
C VAL A 88 0.88 10.81 2.09
N GLY A 89 0.51 11.83 1.30
CA GLY A 89 -0.79 12.50 1.40
C GLY A 89 -0.90 13.66 2.40
N LEU A 90 0.21 14.12 3.01
CA LEU A 90 0.19 15.40 3.74
C LEU A 90 0.33 16.55 2.73
N PRO A 91 -0.52 17.59 2.75
CA PRO A 91 -0.25 18.81 2.00
C PRO A 91 1.12 19.37 2.42
N PRO A 92 1.89 20.01 1.51
CA PRO A 92 3.13 20.68 1.91
C PRO A 92 2.79 21.67 3.04
N GLU A 93 3.59 21.63 4.11
CA GLU A 93 3.53 22.67 5.15
C GLU A 93 3.60 24.04 4.49
N PRO A 94 2.71 24.99 4.84
CA PRO A 94 2.84 26.36 4.37
C PRO A 94 4.10 26.98 4.98
N ASP A 95 4.95 27.54 4.12
CA ASP A 95 6.12 28.36 4.49
C ASP A 95 5.74 29.53 5.42
#